data_AF-N2BSY1-F1
#
_entry.id   AF-N2BSY1-F1
#
_cell.length_a   1.000
_cell.length_b   1.000
_cell.length_c   1.000
_cell.angle_alpha   90.00
_cell.angle_beta   90.00
_cell.angle_gamma   90.00
#
_symmetry.space_group_name_H-M   'P 1'
#
loop_
_entity.id
_entity.type
_entity.pdbx_description
1 polymer ?
#
loop_
_entity_poly.entity_id
_entity_poly.type
_entity_poly.pdbx_seq_one_letter_code
_entity_poly.pdbx_strand_id
1 'polypeptide(L)'
;MDNRFVSTASISAVSPYGAMIIGVATLKAYRNRGLATHTVKQLCQACKEAGLKKLVLYFDNPLAASIYLKIGFTIVDTYGVLSDGSSH
;
A
#
# COMPACT_ATOMS: atom_id res chain seq x y z
N MET A 1 -1.43 -26.14 -9.00
CA MET A 1 -1.60 -24.73 -8.59
C MET A 1 -0.66 -23.90 -9.43
N ASP A 2 -1.14 -22.83 -10.07
CA ASP A 2 -0.29 -21.91 -10.82
C ASP A 2 0.62 -21.13 -9.85
N ASN A 3 1.93 -21.41 -9.87
CA ASN A 3 2.94 -20.82 -8.97
C ASN A 3 3.33 -19.39 -9.41
N ARG A 4 2.33 -18.51 -9.60
CA ARG A 4 2.53 -17.18 -10.18
C ARG A 4 2.39 -16.08 -9.11
N PHE A 5 3.35 -15.18 -9.06
CA PHE A 5 3.26 -13.95 -8.27
C PHE A 5 2.33 -12.96 -8.96
N VAL A 6 1.14 -12.76 -8.39
CA VAL A 6 0.05 -11.96 -9.01
C VAL A 6 -0.28 -10.68 -8.25
N SER A 7 0.17 -10.54 -7.01
CA SER A 7 -0.08 -9.39 -6.14
C SER A 7 1.11 -9.14 -5.23
N THR A 8 1.42 -7.87 -4.95
CA THR A 8 2.55 -7.47 -4.11
C THR A 8 2.23 -6.21 -3.29
N ALA A 9 2.94 -6.05 -2.17
CA ALA A 9 3.04 -4.87 -1.33
C ALA A 9 4.36 -5.01 -0.52
N SER A 10 5.02 -3.90 -0.18
CA SER A 10 6.32 -3.94 0.52
C SER A 10 6.52 -2.74 1.44
N ILE A 11 7.53 -2.78 2.29
CA ILE A 11 7.94 -1.65 3.14
C ILE A 11 9.22 -1.04 2.58
N SER A 12 9.28 0.29 2.42
CA SER A 12 10.50 0.99 1.97
C SER A 12 11.30 1.61 3.09
N ALA A 13 10.64 2.20 4.09
CA ALA A 13 11.27 2.92 5.18
C ALA A 13 10.64 2.51 6.50
N VAL A 14 11.50 2.27 7.50
CA VAL A 14 11.11 1.99 8.88
C VAL A 14 11.78 3.02 9.77
N SER A 15 11.00 3.61 10.67
CA SER A 15 11.46 4.59 11.65
C SER A 15 10.77 4.35 13.00
N PRO A 16 11.24 4.98 14.10
CA PRO A 16 10.53 4.96 15.37
C PRO A 16 9.09 5.48 15.29
N TYR A 17 8.77 6.30 14.28
CA TYR A 17 7.45 6.90 14.08
C TYR A 17 6.49 6.04 13.23
N GLY A 18 7.00 4.99 12.57
CA GLY A 18 6.22 4.10 11.72
C GLY A 18 6.97 3.61 10.48
N ALA A 19 6.26 2.88 9.63
CA ALA A 19 6.77 2.35 8.37
C ALA A 19 5.91 2.72 7.15
N MET A 20 6.56 2.88 6.00
CA MET A 20 5.94 3.26 4.73
C MET A 20 5.66 2.03 3.86
N ILE A 21 4.39 1.78 3.52
CA ILE A 21 4.00 0.77 2.54
C ILE A 21 4.13 1.36 1.14
N ILE A 22 4.80 0.62 0.25
CA ILE A 22 4.98 0.92 -1.16
C ILE A 22 4.72 -0.31 -2.03
N GLY A 23 4.77 -0.12 -3.35
CA GLY A 23 4.77 -1.25 -4.30
C GLY A 23 3.48 -2.06 -4.29
N VAL A 24 2.34 -1.46 -3.98
CA VAL A 24 1.05 -2.15 -4.01
C VAL A 24 0.60 -2.33 -5.45
N ALA A 25 0.59 -3.57 -5.94
CA ALA A 25 0.20 -3.87 -7.31
C ALA A 25 -0.47 -5.24 -7.42
N THR A 26 -1.43 -5.35 -8.34
CA THR A 26 -2.03 -6.64 -8.76
C THR A 26 -2.06 -6.70 -10.29
N LEU A 27 -1.63 -7.84 -10.84
CA LEU A 27 -1.66 -8.10 -12.29
C LEU A 27 -3.07 -7.88 -12.85
N LYS A 28 -3.18 -7.23 -14.02
CA LYS A 28 -4.46 -6.78 -14.60
C LYS A 28 -5.49 -7.91 -14.69
N ALA A 29 -5.09 -9.09 -15.13
CA ALA A 29 -5.97 -10.27 -15.26
C ALA A 29 -6.52 -10.81 -13.92
N TYR A 30 -5.92 -10.41 -12.80
CA TYR A 30 -6.22 -10.88 -11.45
C TYR A 30 -6.85 -9.79 -10.56
N ARG A 31 -7.10 -8.59 -11.09
CA ARG A 31 -7.78 -7.50 -10.37
C ARG A 31 -9.24 -7.84 -10.06
N ASN A 32 -9.85 -7.08 -9.16
CA ASN A 32 -11.25 -7.23 -8.71
C ASN A 32 -11.57 -8.57 -8.00
N ARG A 33 -10.54 -9.28 -7.51
CA ARG A 33 -10.67 -10.53 -6.75
C ARG A 33 -10.26 -10.40 -5.28
N GLY A 34 -10.10 -9.18 -4.78
CA GLY A 34 -9.67 -8.91 -3.40
C GLY A 34 -8.18 -9.15 -3.10
N LEU A 35 -7.36 -9.47 -4.10
CA LEU A 35 -5.94 -9.83 -3.90
C LEU A 35 -5.09 -8.70 -3.31
N ALA A 36 -5.27 -7.46 -3.79
CA ALA A 36 -4.58 -6.30 -3.21
C ALA A 36 -4.96 -6.11 -1.74
N THR A 37 -6.25 -6.21 -1.41
CA THR A 37 -6.73 -6.12 -0.03
C THR A 37 -6.11 -7.21 0.84
N HIS A 38 -6.08 -8.46 0.37
CA HIS A 38 -5.48 -9.57 1.08
C HIS A 38 -3.97 -9.36 1.31
N THR A 39 -3.25 -8.98 0.26
CA THR A 39 -1.80 -8.74 0.30
C THR A 39 -1.44 -7.64 1.31
N VAL A 40 -2.12 -6.51 1.25
CA VAL A 40 -1.87 -5.39 2.18
C VAL A 40 -2.28 -5.76 3.61
N LYS A 41 -3.38 -6.50 3.82
CA LYS A 41 -3.74 -6.98 5.16
C LYS A 41 -2.67 -7.89 5.76
N GLN A 42 -2.13 -8.82 4.97
CA GLN A 42 -1.05 -9.69 5.43
C GLN A 42 0.21 -8.90 5.76
N LEU A 43 0.60 -7.93 4.92
CA LEU A 43 1.72 -7.05 5.23
C LEU A 43 1.49 -6.27 6.52
N CYS A 44 0.31 -5.68 6.71
CA CYS A 44 -0.04 -4.98 7.93
C CYS A 44 0.06 -5.87 9.17
N GLN A 45 -0.37 -7.13 9.07
CA GLN A 45 -0.30 -8.09 10.16
C GLN A 45 1.16 -8.43 10.50
N ALA A 46 1.98 -8.76 9.49
CA ALA A 46 3.40 -9.03 9.69
C ALA A 46 4.14 -7.84 10.32
N CYS A 47 3.82 -6.62 9.90
CA CYS A 47 4.39 -5.40 10.49
C CYS A 47 3.99 -5.22 11.96
N LYS A 48 2.73 -5.50 12.31
CA LYS A 48 2.26 -5.43 13.71
C LYS A 48 2.95 -6.46 14.58
N GLU A 49 3.11 -7.69 14.08
CA GLU A 49 3.84 -8.77 14.76
C GLU A 49 5.32 -8.41 14.97
N ALA A 50 5.92 -7.67 14.02
CA ALA A 50 7.26 -7.10 14.16
C ALA A 50 7.34 -5.87 15.09
N GLY A 51 6.23 -5.47 15.74
CA GLY A 51 6.19 -4.38 16.72
C GLY A 51 6.00 -2.98 16.13
N LEU A 52 5.71 -2.86 14.83
CA LEU A 52 5.46 -1.56 14.20
C LEU A 52 4.09 -1.01 14.61
N LYS A 53 4.10 0.18 15.22
CA LYS A 53 2.89 0.81 15.78
C LYS A 53 2.08 1.61 14.75
N LYS A 54 2.71 2.01 13.64
CA LYS A 54 2.10 2.89 12.63
C LYS A 54 2.54 2.49 11.23
N LEU A 55 1.58 2.43 10.31
CA LEU A 55 1.79 2.17 8.88
C LEU A 55 1.19 3.32 8.09
N VAL A 56 1.94 3.81 7.12
CA VAL A 56 1.56 4.94 6.27
C VAL A 56 1.76 4.53 4.81
N LEU A 57 0.94 5.07 3.93
CA LEU A 57 1.09 4.92 2.48
C LEU A 57 0.53 6.14 1.78
N TYR A 58 1.01 6.40 0.58
CA TYR A 58 0.45 7.39 -0.33
C TYR A 58 -0.29 6.70 -1.49
N PHE A 59 -1.35 7.33 -1.96
CA PHE A 59 -2.07 6.88 -3.15
C PHE A 59 -2.64 8.07 -3.91
N ASP A 60 -2.69 7.91 -5.23
CA ASP A 60 -3.29 8.82 -6.21
C ASP A 60 -4.55 8.21 -6.84
N ASN A 61 -4.63 6.87 -6.88
CA ASN A 61 -5.70 6.11 -7.49
C ASN A 61 -6.90 5.91 -6.54
N PRO A 62 -8.11 6.41 -6.87
CA PRO A 62 -9.32 6.23 -6.07
C PRO A 62 -9.70 4.75 -5.81
N LEU A 63 -9.37 3.85 -6.74
CA LEU A 63 -9.60 2.42 -6.54
C LEU A 63 -8.75 1.87 -5.39
N ALA A 64 -7.50 2.34 -5.29
CA ALA A 64 -6.60 2.00 -4.21
C ALA A 64 -7.10 2.58 -2.88
N ALA A 65 -7.62 3.80 -2.89
CA ALA A 65 -8.26 4.42 -1.72
C ALA A 65 -9.31 3.48 -1.10
N SER A 66 -10.20 2.90 -1.92
CA SER A 66 -11.24 1.99 -1.42
C SER A 66 -10.67 0.75 -0.72
N ILE A 67 -9.51 0.26 -1.16
CA ILE A 67 -8.83 -0.89 -0.56
C ILE A 67 -8.32 -0.51 0.82
N TYR A 68 -7.62 0.61 0.94
CA TYR A 68 -7.02 1.05 2.20
C TYR A 68 -8.08 1.39 3.25
N LEU A 69 -9.14 2.09 2.85
CA LEU A 69 -10.25 2.41 3.75
C LEU A 69 -10.95 1.14 4.27
N LYS A 70 -11.15 0.12 3.43
CA LYS A 70 -11.70 -1.19 3.84
C LYS A 70 -10.80 -1.97 4.81
N ILE A 71 -9.50 -1.69 4.81
CA ILE A 71 -8.54 -2.31 5.73
C ILE A 71 -8.54 -1.59 7.09
N GLY A 72 -9.02 -0.34 7.13
CA GLY A 72 -9.05 0.50 8.33
C GLY A 72 -7.99 1.61 8.33
N PHE A 73 -7.36 1.91 7.19
CA PHE A 73 -6.59 3.14 7.05
C PHE A 73 -7.54 4.34 7.05
N THR A 74 -7.05 5.47 7.57
CA THR A 74 -7.75 6.75 7.55
C THR A 74 -6.97 7.75 6.70
N ILE A 75 -7.67 8.71 6.10
CA ILE A 75 -7.03 9.83 5.40
C ILE A 75 -6.57 10.82 6.47
N VAL A 76 -5.27 11.14 6.48
CA VAL A 76 -4.65 11.99 7.51
C VAL A 76 -4.16 13.33 6.98
N ASP A 77 -3.66 13.41 5.75
CA ASP A 77 -3.19 14.67 5.16
C ASP A 77 -2.99 14.55 3.63
N THR A 78 -2.78 15.69 2.99
CA THR A 78 -2.33 15.82 1.60
C THR A 78 -0.81 16.01 1.59
N TYR A 79 -0.11 15.29 0.71
CA TYR A 79 1.35 15.44 0.60
C TYR A 79 1.72 16.59 -0.34
N GLY A 80 2.78 17.32 -0.02
CA GLY A 80 3.35 18.31 -0.92
C GLY A 80 4.14 17.64 -2.04
N VAL A 81 3.88 18.05 -3.28
CA VAL A 81 4.67 17.65 -4.45
C VAL A 81 5.41 18.88 -4.96
N LEU A 82 6.73 18.80 -5.06
CA LEU A 82 7.54 19.77 -5.78
C LEU A 82 7.94 19.13 -7.11
N SER A 83 7.33 19.59 -8.20
CA SER A 83 7.74 19.21 -9.55
C SER A 83 8.72 20.25 -10.07
N ASP A 84 9.81 19.82 -10.73
CA ASP A 84 10.49 20.72 -11.64
C ASP A 84 9.52 21.01 -12.80
N GLY A 85 9.46 22.24 -13.32
CA GLY A 85 8.45 22.62 -14.32
C GLY A 85 8.58 21.93 -15.69
N SER A 86 9.31 20.82 -15.78
CA SER A 86 9.66 20.08 -16.99
C SER A 86 8.51 19.16 -17.39
N SER A 87 7.45 19.72 -17.98
CA SER A 87 6.43 18.91 -18.65
C SER A 87 7.02 18.29 -19.91
N HIS A 88 7.11 16.96 -19.95
CA HIS A 88 7.28 16.18 -21.18
C HIS A 88 5.91 15.74 -21.72
#